data_AF-A0A6A6UUC8-F1
#
_entry.id   AF-A0A6A6UUC8-F1
#
_cell.length_a   1.000
_cell.length_b   1.000
_cell.length_c   1.000
_cell.angle_alpha   90.00
_cell.angle_beta   90.00
_cell.angle_gamma   90.00
#
_symmetry.space_group_name_H-M   'P 1'
#
loop_
_entity.id
_entity.type
_entity.pdbx_description
1 polymer ?
#
loop_
_entity_poly.entity_id
_entity_poly.type
_entity_poly.pdbx_seq_one_letter_code
_entity_poly.pdbx_strand_id
1 'polypeptide(L)'
;MRTITSIFVAVLAIVTAVYLNWIPSQLNIKSYIPQLFSQKHTNNSMSATQTQANSTNSFVGLPVIPPNDPSLTKSPEMAIPRAIKKSFLAIEQAEGAGARVRRSIGTSKLKNFSPFLMLDHFSIGAGAGFPDHPHRGQETITYLLSGSVDHEDFAGNKGTIGPGDLQFMTAGKGIVHAEMPHQNSDGSPNIGMQLWVDLPKSLKFCEPRYRDLRASEIPKDTSADGKVTIKVISGKTASGVLSQQELSYTPVWLLDVTIKPGGKLVQPLPAGWNAFAYSLKGQVIFGSGDQRVTVEQYHNTVFEQQGDTVVAEVDEGADADAQFILVAGLPLDQAIVQYGPFVLSSADQVYQALNDYQTHSNGFERAKDWESDIGKRM
;
A
#
# COMPACT_ATOMS: atom_id res chain seq x y z
N MET A 1 35.24 -19.77 44.70
CA MET A 1 33.87 -20.26 44.48
C MET A 1 32.89 -19.10 44.63
N ARG A 2 32.45 -18.51 43.50
CA ARG A 2 31.32 -17.57 43.31
C ARG A 2 31.64 -16.63 42.15
N THR A 3 31.75 -17.18 40.94
CA THR A 3 31.79 -16.40 39.68
C THR A 3 31.54 -17.24 38.42
N ILE A 4 31.50 -18.58 38.52
CA ILE A 4 31.27 -19.47 37.35
C ILE A 4 29.79 -19.93 37.22
N THR A 5 28.96 -19.72 38.25
CA THR A 5 27.57 -20.20 38.27
C THR A 5 26.55 -19.25 37.62
N SER A 6 26.88 -17.97 37.40
CA SER A 6 25.93 -16.99 36.83
C SER A 6 25.92 -16.93 35.29
N ILE A 7 26.94 -17.48 34.62
CA ILE A 7 26.99 -17.49 33.14
C ILE A 7 26.17 -18.67 32.58
N PHE A 8 26.10 -19.79 33.30
CA PHE A 8 25.31 -20.95 32.86
C PHE A 8 23.78 -20.76 33.00
N VAL A 9 23.32 -19.93 33.95
CA VAL A 9 21.88 -19.65 34.12
C VAL A 9 21.37 -18.66 33.06
N ALA A 10 22.22 -17.76 32.56
CA ALA A 10 21.85 -16.82 31.50
C ALA A 10 21.79 -17.49 30.10
N VAL A 11 22.67 -18.45 29.82
CA VAL A 11 22.68 -19.17 28.52
C VAL A 11 21.51 -20.16 28.42
N LEU A 12 21.11 -20.80 29.52
CA LEU A 12 19.97 -21.74 29.51
C LEU A 12 18.61 -21.03 29.32
N ALA A 13 18.45 -19.82 29.88
CA ALA A 13 17.23 -19.02 29.73
C ALA A 13 17.03 -18.52 28.29
N ILE A 14 18.12 -18.21 27.57
CA ILE A 14 18.08 -17.78 26.16
C ILE A 14 17.74 -18.96 25.24
N VAL A 15 18.23 -20.18 25.53
CA VAL A 15 17.91 -21.37 24.73
C VAL A 15 16.45 -21.81 24.91
N THR A 16 15.86 -21.68 26.10
CA THR A 16 14.42 -21.96 26.31
C THR A 16 13.48 -20.92 25.69
N ALA A 17 13.89 -19.65 25.61
CA ALA A 17 13.09 -18.59 24.97
C ALA A 17 13.06 -18.71 23.43
N VAL A 18 14.12 -19.27 22.83
CA VAL A 18 14.19 -19.55 21.39
C VAL A 18 13.41 -20.82 21.03
N TYR A 19 13.33 -21.82 21.91
CA TYR A 19 12.63 -23.09 21.64
C TYR A 19 11.10 -22.99 21.81
N LEU A 20 10.60 -22.11 22.69
CA LEU A 20 9.15 -21.93 22.91
C LEU A 20 8.46 -21.01 21.88
N ASN A 21 9.22 -20.28 21.06
CA ASN A 21 8.68 -19.49 19.94
C ASN A 21 8.66 -20.24 18.60
N TRP A 22 9.02 -21.53 18.59
CA TRP A 22 8.99 -22.39 17.41
C TRP A 22 7.88 -23.45 17.57
N ILE A 23 6.63 -23.00 17.63
CA ILE A 23 5.45 -23.84 17.39
C ILE A 23 4.66 -23.19 16.27
N PRO A 24 4.66 -23.74 15.05
CA PRO A 24 3.72 -23.32 14.02
C PRO A 24 2.31 -23.77 14.43
N SER A 25 1.41 -22.82 14.64
CA SER A 25 -0.03 -23.09 14.66
C SER A 25 -0.44 -23.60 13.28
N GLN A 26 -0.56 -24.91 13.15
CA GLN A 26 -1.15 -25.58 12.00
C GLN A 26 -2.65 -25.24 11.95
N LEU A 27 -3.00 -24.16 11.23
CA LEU A 27 -4.36 -23.95 10.74
C LEU A 27 -4.39 -24.23 9.24
N ASN A 28 -5.36 -25.08 8.91
CA ASN A 28 -5.44 -25.93 7.74
C ASN A 28 -5.90 -25.10 6.52
N ILE A 29 -4.98 -24.51 5.74
CA ILE A 29 -5.29 -23.89 4.44
C ILE A 29 -5.05 -24.93 3.33
N LYS A 30 -5.87 -25.99 3.31
CA LYS A 30 -5.85 -26.99 2.23
C LYS A 30 -7.10 -27.02 1.36
N SER A 31 -7.97 -26.01 1.43
CA SER A 31 -9.25 -26.02 0.69
C SER A 31 -9.37 -25.01 -0.46
N TYR A 32 -8.29 -24.39 -0.94
CA TYR A 32 -8.38 -23.38 -2.02
C TYR A 32 -7.45 -23.63 -3.21
N ILE A 33 -7.41 -24.86 -3.74
CA ILE A 33 -6.90 -25.11 -5.10
C ILE A 33 -7.80 -26.15 -5.80
N PRO A 34 -8.63 -25.76 -6.78
CA PRO A 34 -9.02 -26.65 -7.86
C PRO A 34 -7.98 -26.62 -8.97
N GLN A 35 -7.63 -27.83 -9.41
CA GLN A 35 -6.70 -28.18 -10.46
C GLN A 35 -7.03 -27.53 -11.81
N LEU A 36 -6.08 -26.82 -12.40
CA LEU A 36 -6.07 -26.48 -13.82
C LEU A 36 -4.90 -27.21 -14.49
N PHE A 37 -5.09 -28.48 -14.86
CA PHE A 37 -4.34 -29.14 -15.94
C PHE A 37 -5.07 -30.43 -16.35
N SER A 38 -5.95 -30.34 -17.37
CA SER A 38 -6.21 -31.45 -18.29
C SER A 38 -7.05 -30.99 -19.49
N GLN A 39 -6.44 -30.94 -20.68
CA GLN A 39 -7.05 -31.30 -21.97
C GLN A 39 -5.93 -31.26 -23.03
N LYS A 40 -5.24 -32.39 -23.24
CA LYS A 40 -5.43 -33.32 -24.38
C LYS A 40 -5.40 -32.64 -25.76
N HIS A 41 -4.28 -32.87 -26.45
CA HIS A 41 -4.06 -32.68 -27.87
C HIS A 41 -5.11 -33.37 -28.74
N THR A 42 -5.65 -32.64 -29.71
CA THR A 42 -6.10 -33.19 -31.00
C THR A 42 -5.67 -32.24 -32.11
N ASN A 43 -4.90 -32.77 -33.06
CA ASN A 43 -4.49 -32.10 -34.29
C ASN A 43 -5.69 -31.88 -35.22
N ASN A 44 -5.78 -30.71 -35.86
CA ASN A 44 -6.29 -30.61 -37.23
C ASN A 44 -5.73 -29.37 -37.95
N SER A 45 -5.61 -29.52 -39.26
CA SER A 45 -4.78 -28.78 -40.21
C SER A 45 -5.28 -27.40 -40.66
N MET A 46 -4.30 -26.50 -40.85
CA MET A 46 -4.14 -25.42 -41.83
C MET A 46 -5.37 -24.69 -42.42
N SER A 47 -5.41 -23.38 -42.22
CA SER A 47 -5.43 -22.41 -43.33
C SER A 47 -4.90 -21.05 -42.88
N ALA A 48 -4.15 -20.38 -43.76
CA ALA A 48 -3.35 -19.19 -43.47
C ALA A 48 -4.18 -17.89 -43.53
N THR A 49 -4.09 -17.03 -42.51
CA THR A 49 -4.27 -15.57 -42.68
C THR A 49 -3.69 -14.78 -41.50
N GLN A 50 -2.86 -13.79 -41.84
CA GLN A 50 -2.46 -12.60 -41.05
C GLN A 50 -1.83 -12.80 -39.67
N THR A 51 -0.50 -12.63 -39.63
CA THR A 51 0.29 -12.29 -38.44
C THR A 51 -0.13 -10.94 -37.88
N GLN A 52 -1.09 -10.96 -36.95
CA GLN A 52 -1.19 -9.94 -35.89
C GLN A 52 -0.44 -10.49 -34.67
N ALA A 53 0.62 -9.80 -34.27
CA ALA A 53 1.28 -10.05 -33.00
C ALA A 53 0.33 -9.64 -31.86
N ASN A 54 -0.50 -10.59 -31.41
CA ASN A 54 -1.20 -10.47 -30.14
C ASN A 54 -0.19 -10.67 -29.01
N SER A 55 0.45 -9.59 -28.55
CA SER A 55 1.04 -9.58 -27.22
C SER A 55 -0.09 -9.46 -26.19
N THR A 56 -0.74 -10.57 -25.87
CA THR A 56 -1.53 -10.67 -24.63
C THR A 56 -0.54 -10.66 -23.46
N ASN A 57 -0.11 -9.47 -23.03
CA ASN A 57 0.53 -9.29 -21.74
C ASN A 57 -0.54 -9.50 -20.68
N SER A 58 -0.77 -10.76 -20.28
CA SER A 58 -1.65 -11.07 -19.17
C SER A 58 -1.02 -10.51 -17.90
N PHE A 59 -1.70 -9.59 -17.22
CA PHE A 59 -1.30 -9.11 -15.91
C PHE A 59 -1.15 -10.30 -14.94
N VAL A 60 0.00 -10.39 -14.28
CA VAL A 60 0.39 -11.55 -13.46
C VAL A 60 0.00 -11.38 -11.98
N GLY A 61 -0.60 -10.24 -11.61
CA GLY A 61 -1.04 -9.98 -10.24
C GLY A 61 -2.29 -10.74 -9.86
N LEU A 62 -2.52 -10.86 -8.55
CA LEU A 62 -3.76 -11.42 -8.03
C LEU A 62 -4.93 -10.45 -8.31
N PRO A 63 -6.16 -10.95 -8.47
CA PRO A 63 -7.31 -10.09 -8.77
C PRO A 63 -7.57 -9.12 -7.61
N VAL A 64 -7.70 -7.84 -7.93
CA VAL A 64 -7.96 -6.79 -6.93
C VAL A 64 -9.29 -7.00 -6.22
N ILE A 65 -10.29 -7.56 -6.91
CA ILE A 65 -11.54 -8.02 -6.30
C ILE A 65 -11.46 -9.55 -6.12
N PRO A 66 -11.37 -10.06 -4.88
CA PRO A 66 -11.35 -11.50 -4.66
C PRO A 66 -12.64 -12.15 -5.17
N PRO A 67 -12.56 -13.17 -6.06
CA PRO A 67 -13.74 -13.81 -6.58
C PRO A 67 -14.45 -14.61 -5.48
N ASN A 68 -15.78 -14.49 -5.41
CA ASN A 68 -16.64 -15.24 -4.48
C ASN A 68 -16.32 -15.03 -2.99
N ASP A 69 -15.76 -13.88 -2.59
CA ASP A 69 -15.58 -13.58 -1.17
C ASP A 69 -16.94 -13.29 -0.50
N PRO A 70 -17.40 -14.14 0.44
CA PRO A 70 -18.71 -13.98 1.06
C PRO A 70 -18.82 -12.71 1.90
N SER A 71 -17.73 -12.13 2.42
CA SER A 71 -17.80 -10.87 3.18
C SER A 71 -18.27 -9.71 2.30
N LEU A 72 -18.03 -9.81 0.99
CA LEU A 72 -18.32 -8.76 0.02
C LEU A 72 -19.75 -8.82 -0.54
N THR A 73 -20.55 -9.80 -0.11
CA THR A 73 -21.94 -10.00 -0.54
C THR A 73 -22.92 -10.14 0.63
N LYS A 74 -22.44 -10.05 1.88
CA LYS A 74 -23.31 -10.05 3.06
C LYS A 74 -24.22 -8.83 3.06
N SER A 75 -25.47 -9.03 3.48
CA SER A 75 -26.37 -7.91 3.75
C SER A 75 -25.84 -7.08 4.93
N PRO A 76 -26.08 -5.75 4.96
CA PRO A 76 -25.61 -4.88 6.04
C PRO A 76 -26.03 -5.35 7.44
N GLU A 77 -27.20 -5.97 7.57
CA GLU A 77 -27.74 -6.48 8.85
C GLU A 77 -26.97 -7.69 9.40
N MET A 78 -26.31 -8.47 8.54
CA MET A 78 -25.52 -9.63 8.93
C MET A 78 -24.01 -9.37 8.93
N ALA A 79 -23.59 -8.20 8.47
CA ALA A 79 -22.18 -7.83 8.43
C ALA A 79 -21.70 -7.44 9.83
N ILE A 80 -20.56 -8.01 10.23
CA ILE A 80 -19.97 -7.73 11.53
C ILE A 80 -18.96 -6.58 11.38
N PRO A 81 -19.11 -5.45 12.09
CA PRO A 81 -18.12 -4.38 12.08
C PRO A 81 -16.78 -4.84 12.65
N ARG A 82 -15.68 -4.49 11.97
CA ARG A 82 -14.32 -4.74 12.45
C ARG A 82 -14.04 -3.87 13.67
N ALA A 83 -13.54 -4.49 14.73
CA ALA A 83 -13.08 -3.77 15.91
C ALA A 83 -11.82 -2.94 15.60
N ILE A 84 -11.61 -1.86 16.36
CA ILE A 84 -10.39 -1.07 16.28
C ILE A 84 -9.31 -1.76 17.10
N LYS A 85 -8.22 -2.15 16.44
CA LYS A 85 -7.04 -2.72 17.10
C LYS A 85 -6.23 -1.65 17.80
N LYS A 86 -6.04 -0.52 17.12
CA LYS A 86 -5.21 0.59 17.61
C LYS A 86 -5.49 1.85 16.80
N SER A 87 -5.47 3.01 17.44
CA SER A 87 -5.37 4.30 16.76
C SER A 87 -4.21 5.11 17.33
N PHE A 88 -3.45 5.78 16.47
CA PHE A 88 -2.30 6.58 16.90
C PHE A 88 -1.95 7.70 15.92
N LEU A 89 -1.54 8.83 16.48
CA LEU A 89 -1.03 9.97 15.72
C LEU A 89 0.25 9.61 14.95
N ALA A 90 0.29 9.97 13.67
CA ALA A 90 1.45 9.89 12.81
C ALA A 90 2.53 10.90 13.22
N ILE A 91 3.78 10.47 13.19
CA ILE A 91 4.91 11.26 13.70
C ILE A 91 5.50 12.07 12.55
N GLU A 92 5.72 13.36 12.77
CA GLU A 92 6.34 14.22 11.78
C GLU A 92 7.88 14.10 11.82
N GLN A 93 8.51 13.91 10.67
CA GLN A 93 9.96 13.77 10.51
C GLN A 93 10.44 14.34 9.18
N ALA A 94 11.75 14.58 9.08
CA ALA A 94 12.40 14.96 7.83
C ALA A 94 12.75 13.71 7.01
N GLU A 95 12.62 13.81 5.70
CA GLU A 95 13.00 12.77 4.72
C GLU A 95 13.54 13.43 3.44
N GLY A 96 14.18 12.64 2.58
CA GLY A 96 14.73 13.12 1.32
C GLY A 96 15.66 14.33 1.52
N ALA A 97 15.48 15.34 0.66
CA ALA A 97 16.18 16.61 0.78
C ALA A 97 15.19 17.70 1.18
N GLY A 98 15.11 18.01 2.47
CA GLY A 98 14.26 19.10 3.00
C GLY A 98 12.76 18.81 3.09
N ALA A 99 12.30 17.61 2.68
CA ALA A 99 10.90 17.24 2.75
C ALA A 99 10.46 16.90 4.19
N ARG A 100 9.19 17.16 4.51
CA ARG A 100 8.56 16.78 5.78
C ARG A 100 7.48 15.75 5.52
N VAL A 101 7.47 14.69 6.32
CA VAL A 101 6.44 13.65 6.25
C VAL A 101 5.86 13.36 7.63
N ARG A 102 4.58 13.02 7.67
CA ARG A 102 3.96 12.37 8.83
C ARG A 102 3.92 10.87 8.58
N ARG A 103 4.77 10.11 9.27
CA ARG A 103 4.89 8.66 9.14
C ARG A 103 3.99 7.95 10.15
N SER A 104 3.20 6.98 9.68
CA SER A 104 2.37 6.14 10.54
C SER A 104 2.83 4.68 10.56
N ILE A 105 2.73 3.97 9.43
CA ILE A 105 3.35 2.66 9.19
C ILE A 105 4.83 2.89 8.90
N GLY A 106 5.71 2.06 9.46
CA GLY A 106 7.17 2.27 9.41
C GLY A 106 7.74 2.91 10.68
N THR A 107 6.89 3.16 11.70
CA THR A 107 7.32 3.70 13.00
C THR A 107 7.48 2.58 14.04
N SER A 108 8.04 2.89 15.21
CA SER A 108 8.09 1.94 16.34
C SER A 108 6.70 1.49 16.82
N LYS A 109 5.66 2.30 16.59
CA LYS A 109 4.27 1.97 16.95
C LYS A 109 3.65 0.92 16.01
N LEU A 110 4.14 0.83 14.77
CA LEU A 110 3.71 -0.11 13.73
C LEU A 110 4.80 -0.22 12.66
N LYS A 111 5.80 -1.08 12.90
CA LYS A 111 7.01 -1.16 12.07
C LYS A 111 6.69 -1.54 10.62
N ASN A 112 5.73 -2.43 10.44
CA ASN A 112 5.08 -2.78 9.18
C ASN A 112 3.70 -3.35 9.52
N PHE A 113 2.85 -3.49 8.50
CA PHE A 113 1.52 -4.05 8.62
C PHE A 113 1.15 -4.75 7.30
N SER A 114 1.65 -5.97 7.11
CA SER A 114 1.59 -6.70 5.83
C SER A 114 0.22 -6.58 5.12
N PRO A 115 0.18 -6.22 3.83
CA PRO A 115 1.32 -6.02 2.93
C PRO A 115 1.96 -4.62 3.02
N PHE A 116 1.53 -3.75 3.92
CA PHE A 116 1.98 -2.36 3.99
C PHE A 116 3.29 -2.22 4.75
N LEU A 117 4.26 -1.55 4.15
CA LEU A 117 5.61 -1.38 4.67
C LEU A 117 5.81 -0.02 5.31
N MET A 118 5.23 1.01 4.69
CA MET A 118 5.36 2.41 5.09
C MET A 118 4.16 3.21 4.63
N LEU A 119 3.74 4.20 5.41
CA LEU A 119 2.77 5.20 4.99
C LEU A 119 3.19 6.57 5.48
N ASP A 120 3.48 7.44 4.52
CA ASP A 120 3.82 8.84 4.73
C ASP A 120 2.73 9.74 4.16
N HIS A 121 2.31 10.73 4.95
CA HIS A 121 1.61 11.91 4.46
C HIS A 121 2.63 13.03 4.32
N PHE A 122 3.03 13.34 3.09
CA PHE A 122 4.09 14.31 2.81
C PHE A 122 3.55 15.73 2.66
N SER A 123 4.40 16.69 3.04
CA SER A 123 4.27 18.11 2.75
C SER A 123 5.62 18.61 2.25
N ILE A 124 5.70 18.95 0.96
CA ILE A 124 6.96 19.29 0.31
C ILE A 124 6.88 20.74 -0.17
N GLY A 125 7.65 21.60 0.49
CA GLY A 125 7.80 23.01 0.12
C GLY A 125 8.75 23.21 -1.05
N ALA A 126 8.93 24.48 -1.44
CA ALA A 126 9.89 24.86 -2.47
C ALA A 126 11.34 24.51 -2.05
N GLY A 127 12.16 24.07 -3.01
CA GLY A 127 13.56 23.67 -2.77
C GLY A 127 13.72 22.38 -1.96
N ALA A 128 12.67 21.58 -1.85
CA ALA A 128 12.69 20.28 -1.20
C ALA A 128 12.16 19.19 -2.15
N GLY A 129 12.47 17.93 -1.87
CA GLY A 129 11.98 16.80 -2.66
C GLY A 129 12.68 15.49 -2.34
N PHE A 130 12.51 14.53 -3.24
CA PHE A 130 13.18 13.23 -3.19
C PHE A 130 14.03 13.07 -4.45
N PRO A 131 15.30 13.53 -4.42
CA PRO A 131 16.21 13.36 -5.56
C PRO A 131 16.53 11.87 -5.77
N ASP A 132 17.35 11.56 -6.76
CA ASP A 132 17.70 10.21 -7.20
C ASP A 132 17.94 9.23 -6.04
N HIS A 133 17.06 8.24 -5.91
CA HIS A 133 17.13 7.23 -4.86
C HIS A 133 16.65 5.86 -5.39
N PRO A 134 17.19 4.75 -4.85
CA PRO A 134 16.83 3.42 -5.33
C PRO A 134 15.62 2.83 -4.60
N HIS A 135 15.00 1.80 -5.17
CA HIS A 135 14.08 0.85 -4.52
C HIS A 135 14.25 -0.57 -5.07
N ARG A 136 13.92 -1.61 -4.27
CA ARG A 136 13.88 -3.02 -4.72
C ARG A 136 12.96 -3.87 -3.83
N GLY A 137 12.05 -4.60 -4.46
CA GLY A 137 11.23 -5.63 -3.83
C GLY A 137 9.87 -5.17 -3.28
N GLN A 138 9.46 -3.93 -3.56
CA GLN A 138 8.19 -3.34 -3.18
C GLN A 138 7.51 -2.61 -4.36
N GLU A 139 6.26 -2.19 -4.15
CA GLU A 139 5.58 -1.18 -4.93
C GLU A 139 5.46 0.12 -4.10
N THR A 140 5.54 1.27 -4.74
CA THR A 140 5.18 2.56 -4.15
C THR A 140 3.92 3.08 -4.81
N ILE A 141 3.01 3.60 -4.01
CA ILE A 141 1.77 4.23 -4.45
C ILE A 141 1.81 5.68 -3.99
N THR A 142 1.96 6.59 -4.92
CA THR A 142 1.97 8.03 -4.68
C THR A 142 0.58 8.58 -5.01
N TYR A 143 -0.11 9.19 -4.04
CA TYR A 143 -1.41 9.83 -4.22
C TYR A 143 -1.33 11.31 -3.88
N LEU A 144 -1.53 12.18 -4.87
CA LEU A 144 -1.38 13.61 -4.66
C LEU A 144 -2.71 14.28 -4.30
N LEU A 145 -2.72 15.01 -3.18
CA LEU A 145 -3.90 15.70 -2.64
C LEU A 145 -3.97 17.16 -3.10
N SER A 146 -2.81 17.83 -3.22
CA SER A 146 -2.69 19.23 -3.65
C SER A 146 -1.32 19.49 -4.29
N GLY A 147 -1.28 20.40 -5.25
CA GLY A 147 -0.07 20.75 -6.00
C GLY A 147 0.25 19.77 -7.13
N SER A 148 1.53 19.65 -7.50
CA SER A 148 2.01 18.69 -8.52
C SER A 148 3.43 18.21 -8.21
N VAL A 149 3.72 16.95 -8.58
CA VAL A 149 5.03 16.31 -8.41
C VAL A 149 5.45 15.70 -9.72
N ASP A 150 6.65 16.02 -10.20
CA ASP A 150 7.28 15.31 -11.30
C ASP A 150 7.96 14.04 -10.79
N HIS A 151 7.92 12.99 -11.60
CA HIS A 151 8.73 11.79 -11.41
C HIS A 151 9.56 11.51 -12.66
N GLU A 152 10.72 10.90 -12.46
CA GLU A 152 11.64 10.48 -13.51
C GLU A 152 12.45 9.28 -13.03
N ASP A 153 12.64 8.27 -13.87
CA ASP A 153 13.42 7.09 -13.55
C ASP A 153 14.51 6.76 -14.59
N PHE A 154 15.40 5.86 -14.19
CA PHE A 154 16.48 5.36 -15.05
C PHE A 154 16.02 4.40 -16.17
N ALA A 155 14.74 4.06 -16.20
CA ALA A 155 14.11 3.20 -17.21
C ALA A 155 13.52 4.03 -18.36
N GLY A 156 13.50 5.36 -18.21
CA GLY A 156 12.98 6.33 -19.16
C GLY A 156 11.54 6.76 -18.89
N ASN A 157 10.90 6.28 -17.82
CA ASN A 157 9.57 6.72 -17.44
C ASN A 157 9.66 8.07 -16.73
N LYS A 158 8.79 8.99 -17.13
CA LYS A 158 8.65 10.30 -16.50
C LYS A 158 7.26 10.86 -16.70
N GLY A 159 6.85 11.75 -15.81
CA GLY A 159 5.54 12.36 -15.86
C GLY A 159 5.30 13.29 -14.69
N THR A 160 4.12 13.91 -14.70
CA THR A 160 3.64 14.77 -13.61
C THR A 160 2.40 14.16 -12.99
N ILE A 161 2.40 14.04 -11.67
CA ILE A 161 1.25 13.64 -10.85
C ILE A 161 0.57 14.94 -10.41
N GLY A 162 -0.70 15.14 -10.79
CA GLY A 162 -1.51 16.29 -10.40
C GLY A 162 -2.48 15.99 -9.24
N PRO A 163 -3.26 16.97 -8.77
CA PRO A 163 -4.20 16.76 -7.68
C PRO A 163 -5.25 15.70 -8.02
N GLY A 164 -5.34 14.67 -7.17
CA GLY A 164 -6.22 13.52 -7.35
C GLY A 164 -5.62 12.39 -8.18
N ASP A 165 -4.48 12.61 -8.84
CA ASP A 165 -3.79 11.57 -9.60
C ASP A 165 -3.03 10.62 -8.68
N LEU A 166 -2.79 9.41 -9.18
CA LEU A 166 -1.94 8.42 -8.56
C LEU A 166 -0.87 7.91 -9.50
N GLN A 167 0.24 7.51 -8.91
CA GLN A 167 1.24 6.67 -9.54
C GLN A 167 1.37 5.37 -8.75
N PHE A 168 1.32 4.24 -9.45
CA PHE A 168 1.68 2.93 -8.93
C PHE A 168 2.99 2.51 -9.58
N MET A 169 4.09 2.54 -8.82
CA MET A 169 5.41 2.10 -9.28
C MET A 169 5.75 0.76 -8.65
N THR A 170 5.93 -0.27 -9.49
CA THR A 170 6.53 -1.53 -9.08
C THR A 170 8.06 -1.39 -9.20
N ALA A 171 8.80 -1.46 -8.09
CA ALA A 171 10.26 -1.41 -8.11
C ALA A 171 10.89 -2.74 -8.59
N GLY A 172 10.27 -3.87 -8.26
CA GLY A 172 10.72 -5.20 -8.68
C GLY A 172 12.20 -5.43 -8.39
N LYS A 173 12.95 -5.90 -9.39
CA LYS A 173 14.40 -6.17 -9.30
C LYS A 173 15.27 -4.93 -9.06
N GLY A 174 14.74 -3.71 -9.17
CA GLY A 174 15.51 -2.50 -8.92
C GLY A 174 15.04 -1.34 -9.78
N ILE A 175 14.86 -0.18 -9.14
CA ILE A 175 14.63 1.09 -9.81
C ILE A 175 15.43 2.20 -9.13
N VAL A 176 15.92 3.18 -9.89
CA VAL A 176 16.37 4.47 -9.37
C VAL A 176 15.50 5.54 -9.99
N HIS A 177 14.94 6.40 -9.15
CA HIS A 177 14.03 7.47 -9.57
C HIS A 177 14.14 8.71 -8.68
N ALA A 178 13.57 9.81 -9.16
CA ALA A 178 13.36 11.03 -8.40
C ALA A 178 11.87 11.40 -8.38
N GLU A 179 11.45 12.09 -7.31
CA GLU A 179 10.11 12.64 -7.13
C GLU A 179 10.24 14.09 -6.62
N MET A 180 10.03 15.05 -7.53
CA MET A 180 10.35 16.46 -7.29
C MET A 180 9.10 17.34 -7.43
N PRO A 181 8.72 18.09 -6.38
CA PRO A 181 7.54 18.95 -6.43
C PRO A 181 7.71 20.12 -7.39
N HIS A 182 6.60 20.59 -7.95
CA HIS A 182 6.56 21.91 -8.58
C HIS A 182 6.44 23.00 -7.52
N GLN A 183 6.90 24.20 -7.85
CA GLN A 183 6.63 25.36 -7.02
C GLN A 183 5.21 25.88 -7.28
N ASN A 184 4.35 25.82 -6.26
CA ASN A 184 3.01 26.39 -6.35
C ASN A 184 3.10 27.92 -6.39
N SER A 185 2.21 28.55 -7.16
CA SER A 185 2.21 30.01 -7.39
C SER A 185 1.97 30.83 -6.12
N ASP A 186 1.25 30.27 -5.15
CA ASP A 186 0.98 30.87 -3.84
C ASP A 186 2.04 30.52 -2.77
N GLY A 187 3.07 29.74 -3.14
CA GLY A 187 4.12 29.27 -2.23
C GLY A 187 3.67 28.15 -1.28
N SER A 188 2.44 27.63 -1.43
CA SER A 188 1.96 26.51 -0.62
C SER A 188 2.75 25.23 -0.92
N PRO A 189 2.90 24.31 0.06
CA PRO A 189 3.55 23.03 -0.17
C PRO A 189 2.68 22.08 -0.99
N ASN A 190 3.33 21.14 -1.66
CA ASN A 190 2.67 20.01 -2.32
C ASN A 190 2.33 18.96 -1.26
N ILE A 191 1.08 18.50 -1.25
CA ILE A 191 0.56 17.60 -0.23
C ILE A 191 0.12 16.30 -0.87
N GLY A 192 0.53 15.17 -0.30
CA GLY A 192 0.15 13.87 -0.82
C GLY A 192 0.52 12.74 0.13
N MET A 193 0.37 11.52 -0.35
CA MET A 193 0.65 10.30 0.40
C MET A 193 1.55 9.36 -0.39
N GLN A 194 2.48 8.70 0.31
CA GLN A 194 3.30 7.62 -0.20
C GLN A 194 2.98 6.35 0.59
N LEU A 195 2.42 5.33 -0.06
CA LEU A 195 2.21 4.01 0.53
C LEU A 195 3.16 3.01 -0.10
N TRP A 196 3.96 2.33 0.71
CA TRP A 196 4.77 1.20 0.25
C TRP A 196 4.04 -0.11 0.49
N VAL A 197 3.98 -0.94 -0.54
CA VAL A 197 3.31 -2.24 -0.54
C VAL A 197 4.33 -3.31 -0.87
N ASP A 198 4.42 -4.33 -0.03
CA ASP A 198 5.32 -5.45 -0.23
C ASP A 198 4.92 -6.25 -1.48
N LEU A 199 5.89 -6.67 -2.29
CA LEU A 199 5.64 -7.60 -3.38
C LEU A 199 5.64 -9.04 -2.87
N PRO A 200 4.81 -9.93 -3.44
CA PRO A 200 4.91 -11.37 -3.18
C PRO A 200 6.32 -11.84 -3.51
N LYS A 201 6.85 -12.80 -2.75
CA LYS A 201 8.21 -13.31 -2.89
C LYS A 201 8.59 -13.66 -4.35
N SER A 202 7.64 -14.21 -5.12
CA SER A 202 7.83 -14.57 -6.53
C SER A 202 7.97 -13.37 -7.48
N LEU A 203 7.50 -12.19 -7.09
CA LEU A 203 7.50 -10.96 -7.89
C LEU A 203 8.51 -9.92 -7.41
N LYS A 204 9.23 -10.16 -6.31
CA LYS A 204 10.28 -9.24 -5.81
C LYS A 204 11.40 -8.95 -6.79
N PHE A 205 11.55 -9.75 -7.84
CA PHE A 205 12.55 -9.58 -8.90
C PHE A 205 11.93 -9.46 -10.30
N CYS A 206 10.65 -9.08 -10.40
CA CYS A 206 10.05 -8.76 -11.69
C CYS A 206 10.68 -7.48 -12.29
N GLU A 207 10.42 -7.24 -13.58
CA GLU A 207 10.79 -5.97 -14.21
C GLU A 207 10.04 -4.81 -13.55
N PRO A 208 10.69 -3.64 -13.37
CA PRO A 208 10.00 -2.45 -12.91
C PRO A 208 8.86 -2.05 -13.83
N ARG A 209 7.79 -1.49 -13.28
CA ARG A 209 6.57 -1.12 -14.01
C ARG A 209 5.95 0.14 -13.42
N TYR A 210 5.35 0.96 -14.27
CA TYR A 210 4.52 2.09 -13.86
C TYR A 210 3.08 1.89 -14.31
N ARG A 211 2.16 2.34 -13.47
CA ARG A 211 0.77 2.56 -13.82
C ARG A 211 0.29 3.88 -13.22
N ASP A 212 0.17 4.88 -14.07
CA ASP A 212 -0.49 6.14 -13.70
C ASP A 212 -2.01 5.93 -13.72
N LEU A 213 -2.70 6.59 -12.79
CA LEU A 213 -4.15 6.65 -12.72
C LEU A 213 -4.57 8.11 -12.53
N ARG A 214 -5.18 8.69 -13.56
CA ARG A 214 -5.62 10.09 -13.52
C ARG A 214 -6.87 10.24 -12.67
N ALA A 215 -7.02 11.38 -12.00
CA ALA A 215 -8.18 11.71 -11.20
C ALA A 215 -9.51 11.57 -11.96
N SER A 216 -9.49 11.84 -13.26
CA SER A 216 -10.64 11.69 -14.17
C SER A 216 -11.02 10.25 -14.47
N GLU A 217 -10.11 9.28 -14.28
CA GLU A 217 -10.35 7.86 -14.47
C GLU A 217 -10.93 7.18 -13.22
N ILE A 218 -10.91 7.87 -12.07
CA ILE A 218 -11.31 7.33 -10.76
C ILE A 218 -12.83 7.45 -10.60
N PRO A 219 -13.55 6.31 -10.49
CA PRO A 219 -14.99 6.33 -10.26
C PRO A 219 -15.32 6.94 -8.90
N LYS A 220 -16.45 7.63 -8.84
CA LYS A 220 -16.99 8.23 -7.61
C LYS A 220 -18.31 7.58 -7.26
N ASP A 221 -18.47 7.25 -5.99
CA ASP A 221 -19.72 6.76 -5.42
C ASP A 221 -20.21 7.73 -4.37
N THR A 222 -21.48 8.12 -4.45
CA THR A 222 -22.09 9.10 -3.55
C THR A 222 -23.35 8.48 -2.96
N SER A 223 -23.48 8.52 -1.63
CA SER A 223 -24.67 8.03 -0.94
C SER A 223 -25.93 8.77 -1.39
N ALA A 224 -27.09 8.11 -1.30
CA ALA A 224 -28.37 8.68 -1.75
C ALA A 224 -28.73 10.01 -1.05
N ASP A 225 -28.28 10.20 0.19
CA ASP A 225 -28.45 11.44 0.96
C ASP A 225 -27.37 12.50 0.68
N GLY A 226 -26.38 12.22 -0.17
CA GLY A 226 -25.30 13.12 -0.55
C GLY A 226 -24.29 13.42 0.57
N LYS A 227 -24.33 12.65 1.67
CA LYS A 227 -23.47 12.86 2.86
C LYS A 227 -22.16 12.09 2.81
N VAL A 228 -22.06 11.02 2.03
CA VAL A 228 -20.84 10.23 1.87
C VAL A 228 -20.42 10.25 0.40
N THR A 229 -19.16 10.58 0.15
CA THR A 229 -18.54 10.47 -1.18
C THR A 229 -17.30 9.60 -1.07
N ILE A 230 -17.15 8.64 -1.99
CA ILE A 230 -16.01 7.74 -2.07
C ILE A 230 -15.39 7.87 -3.46
N LYS A 231 -14.10 8.20 -3.53
CA LYS A 231 -13.29 7.97 -4.74
C LYS A 231 -12.75 6.55 -4.68
N VAL A 232 -13.12 5.73 -5.66
CA VAL A 232 -12.82 4.29 -5.69
C VAL A 232 -11.50 4.08 -6.45
N ILE A 233 -10.38 4.42 -5.80
CA ILE A 233 -9.05 4.34 -6.41
C ILE A 233 -8.71 2.89 -6.76
N SER A 234 -8.88 1.99 -5.79
CA SER A 234 -8.72 0.56 -5.97
C SER A 234 -9.69 -0.22 -5.09
N GLY A 235 -10.39 -1.20 -5.66
CA GLY A 235 -11.36 -2.04 -4.95
C GLY A 235 -12.79 -1.74 -5.36
N LYS A 236 -13.72 -1.86 -4.40
CA LYS A 236 -15.15 -1.61 -4.65
C LYS A 236 -15.89 -1.02 -3.44
N THR A 237 -17.01 -0.37 -3.70
CA THR A 237 -17.91 0.15 -2.65
C THR A 237 -19.02 -0.85 -2.30
N ALA A 238 -19.75 -0.55 -1.22
CA ALA A 238 -20.93 -1.31 -0.81
C ALA A 238 -22.05 -1.31 -1.87
N SER A 239 -22.18 -0.22 -2.65
CA SER A 239 -23.18 -0.10 -3.72
C SER A 239 -22.79 -0.86 -5.00
N GLY A 240 -21.53 -1.31 -5.09
CA GLY A 240 -21.00 -2.09 -6.20
C GLY A 240 -20.19 -1.29 -7.22
N VAL A 241 -19.89 0.00 -6.98
CA VAL A 241 -18.99 0.77 -7.84
C VAL A 241 -17.58 0.17 -7.74
N LEU A 242 -17.00 -0.18 -8.89
CA LEU A 242 -15.69 -0.81 -9.02
C LEU A 242 -14.64 0.23 -9.45
N SER A 243 -13.40 0.06 -9.00
CA SER A 243 -12.24 0.80 -9.53
C SER A 243 -11.81 0.32 -10.92
N GLN A 244 -10.84 1.03 -11.51
CA GLN A 244 -9.97 0.43 -12.54
C GLN A 244 -9.22 -0.78 -11.97
N GLN A 245 -8.88 -1.75 -12.83
CA GLN A 245 -8.21 -3.00 -12.44
C GLN A 245 -6.72 -2.99 -12.83
N GLU A 246 -5.97 -4.00 -12.37
CA GLU A 246 -4.57 -4.24 -12.74
C GLU A 246 -3.61 -3.10 -12.39
N LEU A 247 -3.86 -2.43 -11.26
CA LEU A 247 -3.04 -1.30 -10.79
C LEU A 247 -1.73 -1.77 -10.14
N SER A 248 -1.82 -2.69 -9.17
CA SER A 248 -0.72 -3.21 -8.36
C SER A 248 -0.68 -4.73 -8.35
N TYR A 249 0.51 -5.32 -8.27
CA TYR A 249 0.66 -6.78 -8.23
C TYR A 249 0.15 -7.38 -6.92
N THR A 250 0.37 -6.69 -5.80
CA THR A 250 -0.24 -7.05 -4.53
C THR A 250 -1.65 -6.46 -4.46
N PRO A 251 -2.69 -7.26 -4.17
CA PRO A 251 -4.05 -6.76 -4.03
C PRO A 251 -4.16 -5.76 -2.88
N VAL A 252 -4.49 -4.52 -3.23
CA VAL A 252 -4.72 -3.41 -2.30
C VAL A 252 -6.00 -2.70 -2.70
N TRP A 253 -6.88 -2.47 -1.75
CA TRP A 253 -7.99 -1.54 -1.84
C TRP A 253 -7.57 -0.22 -1.23
N LEU A 254 -7.88 0.87 -1.93
CA LEU A 254 -7.61 2.23 -1.52
C LEU A 254 -8.84 3.05 -1.87
N LEU A 255 -9.47 3.63 -0.86
CA LEU A 255 -10.67 4.46 -1.00
C LEU A 255 -10.40 5.81 -0.35
N ASP A 256 -10.59 6.92 -1.06
CA ASP A 256 -10.58 8.27 -0.48
C ASP A 256 -12.02 8.68 -0.17
N VAL A 257 -12.34 8.76 1.12
CA VAL A 257 -13.69 8.93 1.64
C VAL A 257 -13.84 10.33 2.23
N THR A 258 -14.92 11.01 1.87
CA THR A 258 -15.40 12.23 2.53
C THR A 258 -16.79 11.98 3.13
N ILE A 259 -16.95 12.29 4.41
CA ILE A 259 -18.22 12.20 5.14
C ILE A 259 -18.59 13.59 5.67
N LYS A 260 -19.77 14.08 5.29
CA LYS A 260 -20.37 15.32 5.82
C LYS A 260 -21.02 15.08 7.18
N PRO A 261 -21.27 16.13 7.98
CA PRO A 261 -22.01 16.02 9.24
C PRO A 261 -23.30 15.20 9.13
N GLY A 262 -23.44 14.23 10.04
CA GLY A 262 -24.56 13.29 10.11
C GLY A 262 -24.54 12.22 9.01
N GLY A 263 -23.44 12.08 8.27
CA GLY A 263 -23.21 11.03 7.29
C GLY A 263 -22.62 9.78 7.93
N LYS A 264 -22.92 8.61 7.33
CA LYS A 264 -22.44 7.31 7.80
C LYS A 264 -22.06 6.41 6.65
N LEU A 265 -20.85 5.85 6.73
CA LEU A 265 -20.31 4.84 5.84
C LEU A 265 -20.33 3.47 6.53
N VAL A 266 -20.76 2.45 5.78
CA VAL A 266 -20.55 1.04 6.12
C VAL A 266 -19.89 0.38 4.90
N GLN A 267 -18.57 0.21 4.96
CA GLN A 267 -17.78 -0.28 3.83
C GLN A 267 -17.37 -1.74 4.06
N PRO A 268 -17.84 -2.70 3.24
CA PRO A 268 -17.37 -4.08 3.28
C PRO A 268 -15.90 -4.16 2.83
N LEU A 269 -15.15 -5.08 3.42
CA LEU A 269 -13.78 -5.37 3.08
C LEU A 269 -13.60 -6.88 2.88
N PRO A 270 -12.64 -7.32 2.03
CA PRO A 270 -12.38 -8.73 1.83
C PRO A 270 -12.01 -9.45 3.13
N ALA A 271 -12.46 -10.68 3.29
CA ALA A 271 -12.24 -11.47 4.49
C ALA A 271 -10.75 -11.72 4.72
N GLY A 272 -10.30 -11.60 5.96
CA GLY A 272 -8.90 -11.83 6.33
C GLY A 272 -7.90 -10.78 5.85
N TRP A 273 -8.33 -9.75 5.12
CA TRP A 273 -7.43 -8.66 4.72
C TRP A 273 -7.06 -7.78 5.90
N ASN A 274 -5.82 -7.29 5.93
CA ASN A 274 -5.40 -6.27 6.89
C ASN A 274 -5.93 -4.91 6.42
N ALA A 275 -6.44 -4.09 7.35
CA ALA A 275 -7.05 -2.82 7.02
C ALA A 275 -6.72 -1.71 8.02
N PHE A 276 -6.61 -0.49 7.51
CA PHE A 276 -6.44 0.71 8.31
C PHE A 276 -7.09 1.93 7.65
N ALA A 277 -7.37 2.97 8.43
CA ALA A 277 -7.81 4.27 7.93
C ALA A 277 -6.86 5.36 8.40
N TYR A 278 -6.50 6.29 7.51
CA TYR A 278 -5.69 7.46 7.85
C TYR A 278 -6.53 8.73 7.72
N SER A 279 -6.75 9.43 8.84
CA SER A 279 -7.57 10.66 8.89
C SER A 279 -6.81 11.85 8.30
N LEU A 280 -7.27 12.38 7.17
CA LEU A 280 -6.65 13.49 6.44
C LEU A 280 -7.14 14.85 6.89
N LYS A 281 -8.43 14.97 7.21
CA LYS A 281 -9.09 16.21 7.62
C LYS A 281 -10.28 15.92 8.52
N GLY A 282 -10.57 16.84 9.43
CA GLY A 282 -11.74 16.75 10.31
C GLY A 282 -11.61 15.63 11.32
N GLN A 283 -12.74 15.35 11.98
CA GLN A 283 -12.88 14.34 13.00
C GLN A 283 -13.86 13.27 12.52
N VAL A 284 -13.48 12.00 12.63
CA VAL A 284 -14.30 10.86 12.21
C VAL A 284 -14.46 9.89 13.38
N ILE A 285 -15.66 9.33 13.51
CA ILE A 285 -15.94 8.29 14.49
C ILE A 285 -15.90 6.95 13.78
N PHE A 286 -14.99 6.07 14.19
CA PHE A 286 -14.91 4.71 13.69
C PHE A 286 -15.55 3.72 14.67
N GLY A 287 -16.10 2.64 14.14
CA GLY A 287 -16.69 1.55 14.92
C GLY A 287 -18.21 1.65 15.04
N SER A 288 -18.80 0.81 15.89
CA SER A 288 -20.25 0.68 16.05
C SER A 288 -20.62 0.37 17.50
N GLY A 289 -21.81 0.80 17.93
CA GLY A 289 -22.29 0.56 19.30
C GLY A 289 -21.34 1.15 20.35
N ASP A 290 -21.01 0.36 21.38
CA ASP A 290 -20.14 0.78 22.48
C ASP A 290 -18.65 0.80 22.13
N GLN A 291 -18.27 0.39 20.92
CA GLN A 291 -16.87 0.32 20.45
C GLN A 291 -16.52 1.49 19.50
N ARG A 292 -17.25 2.60 19.60
CA ARG A 292 -16.99 3.81 18.82
C ARG A 292 -15.76 4.55 19.36
N VAL A 293 -14.89 4.99 18.45
CA VAL A 293 -13.71 5.80 18.78
C VAL A 293 -13.70 7.02 17.87
N THR A 294 -13.71 8.20 18.49
CA THR A 294 -13.50 9.48 17.82
C THR A 294 -12.02 9.64 17.50
N VAL A 295 -11.71 9.92 16.24
CA VAL A 295 -10.35 9.97 15.71
C VAL A 295 -10.12 11.31 15.02
N GLU A 296 -9.08 12.00 15.49
CA GLU A 296 -8.64 13.29 14.97
C GLU A 296 -7.80 13.17 13.69
N GLN A 297 -7.55 14.32 13.06
CA GLN A 297 -6.63 14.45 11.94
C GLN A 297 -5.24 13.82 12.23
N TYR A 298 -4.63 13.28 11.18
CA TYR A 298 -3.30 12.64 11.16
C TYR A 298 -3.15 11.38 12.00
N HIS A 299 -4.25 10.79 12.45
CA HIS A 299 -4.22 9.49 13.09
C HIS A 299 -4.33 8.37 12.07
N ASN A 300 -3.59 7.28 12.32
CA ASN A 300 -3.79 6.01 11.66
C ASN A 300 -4.57 5.08 12.61
N THR A 301 -5.72 4.61 12.16
CA THR A 301 -6.61 3.69 12.85
C THR A 301 -6.54 2.32 12.20
N VAL A 302 -5.94 1.36 12.89
CA VAL A 302 -5.78 -0.02 12.46
C VAL A 302 -6.97 -0.84 12.96
N PHE A 303 -7.56 -1.63 12.07
CA PHE A 303 -8.68 -2.51 12.38
C PHE A 303 -8.19 -3.95 12.60
N GLU A 304 -8.92 -4.72 13.41
CA GLU A 304 -8.74 -6.16 13.48
C GLU A 304 -9.16 -6.82 12.16
N GLN A 305 -8.61 -8.02 11.88
CA GLN A 305 -8.98 -8.79 10.69
C GLN A 305 -10.38 -9.43 10.81
N GLN A 306 -10.82 -9.69 12.05
CA GLN A 306 -12.16 -10.21 12.32
C GLN A 306 -13.22 -9.15 12.05
N GLY A 307 -14.24 -9.53 11.29
CA GLY A 307 -15.33 -8.66 10.85
C GLY A 307 -15.30 -8.41 9.35
N ASP A 308 -16.45 -8.01 8.82
CA ASP A 308 -16.74 -7.87 7.40
C ASP A 308 -16.65 -6.42 6.92
N THR A 309 -16.90 -5.44 7.81
CA THR A 309 -17.05 -4.03 7.42
C THR A 309 -16.27 -3.07 8.30
N VAL A 310 -15.84 -1.94 7.75
CA VAL A 310 -15.48 -0.75 8.51
C VAL A 310 -16.66 0.21 8.55
N VAL A 311 -17.02 0.68 9.75
CA VAL A 311 -18.06 1.68 9.98
C VAL A 311 -17.39 2.99 10.35
N ALA A 312 -17.78 4.07 9.66
CA ALA A 312 -17.29 5.41 9.89
C ALA A 312 -18.44 6.42 9.82
N GLU A 313 -18.45 7.42 10.68
CA GLU A 313 -19.48 8.44 10.70
C GLU A 313 -18.93 9.78 11.19
N VAL A 314 -19.68 10.84 10.93
CA VAL A 314 -19.42 12.19 11.43
C VAL A 314 -20.67 12.64 12.18
N ASP A 315 -20.52 13.14 13.39
CA ASP A 315 -21.64 13.63 14.18
C ASP A 315 -22.43 14.70 13.41
N GLU A 316 -23.76 14.71 13.58
CA GLU A 316 -24.64 15.67 12.89
C GLU A 316 -24.34 17.12 13.27
N GLY A 317 -23.87 17.36 14.49
CA GLY A 317 -23.46 18.67 14.98
C GLY A 317 -22.01 19.04 14.68
N ALA A 318 -21.26 18.28 13.90
CA ALA A 318 -19.88 18.61 13.56
C ALA A 318 -19.79 19.84 12.64
N ASP A 319 -18.77 20.67 12.85
CA ASP A 319 -18.58 21.92 12.10
C ASP A 319 -17.95 21.74 10.71
N ALA A 320 -17.44 20.54 10.41
CA ALA A 320 -16.73 20.27 9.18
C ALA A 320 -16.85 18.81 8.74
N ASP A 321 -16.68 18.60 7.43
CA ASP A 321 -16.54 17.27 6.84
C ASP A 321 -15.27 16.57 7.34
N ALA A 322 -15.35 15.25 7.48
CA ALA A 322 -14.19 14.40 7.67
C ALA A 322 -13.73 13.81 6.34
N GLN A 323 -12.41 13.79 6.11
CA GLN A 323 -11.79 13.09 4.99
C GLN A 323 -10.75 12.10 5.52
N PHE A 324 -10.77 10.88 4.99
CA PHE A 324 -9.79 9.85 5.32
C PHE A 324 -9.59 8.92 4.13
N ILE A 325 -8.41 8.31 4.05
CA ILE A 325 -8.23 7.13 3.19
C ILE A 325 -8.54 5.87 3.99
N LEU A 326 -9.25 4.93 3.38
CA LEU A 326 -9.44 3.57 3.89
C LEU A 326 -8.68 2.61 2.99
N VAL A 327 -7.76 1.85 3.59
CA VAL A 327 -6.87 0.95 2.88
C VAL A 327 -7.03 -0.46 3.41
N ALA A 328 -7.14 -1.44 2.52
CA ALA A 328 -7.12 -2.86 2.89
C ALA A 328 -6.22 -3.63 1.93
N GLY A 329 -5.49 -4.64 2.40
CA GLY A 329 -4.57 -5.40 1.56
C GLY A 329 -4.50 -6.85 1.98
N LEU A 330 -4.24 -7.73 1.02
CA LEU A 330 -4.03 -9.15 1.27
C LEU A 330 -2.71 -9.33 2.06
N PRO A 331 -2.73 -9.81 3.31
CA PRO A 331 -1.52 -10.07 4.07
C PRO A 331 -0.73 -11.17 3.37
N LEU A 332 0.57 -10.93 3.21
CA LEU A 332 1.50 -11.90 2.64
C LEU A 332 2.12 -12.73 3.76
N ASP A 333 2.01 -14.05 3.65
CA ASP A 333 2.70 -15.01 4.52
C ASP A 333 4.16 -15.17 4.09
N GLN A 334 4.96 -14.14 4.37
CA GLN A 334 6.37 -14.10 4.04
C GLN A 334 7.17 -13.24 5.03
N ALA A 335 8.47 -13.50 5.11
CA ALA A 335 9.38 -12.63 5.84
C ALA A 335 9.54 -11.27 5.15
N ILE A 336 9.56 -10.21 5.96
CA ILE A 336 9.86 -8.85 5.55
C ILE A 336 11.20 -8.46 6.17
N VAL A 337 12.22 -8.32 5.34
CA VAL A 337 13.53 -7.81 5.73
C VAL A 337 13.79 -6.51 4.99
N GLN A 338 13.79 -5.42 5.74
CA GLN A 338 13.92 -4.06 5.21
C GLN A 338 15.22 -3.43 5.70
N TYR A 339 15.98 -2.85 4.76
CA TYR A 339 17.09 -1.95 5.05
C TYR A 339 17.03 -0.74 4.12
N GLY A 340 16.59 0.39 4.67
CA GLY A 340 16.32 1.61 3.91
C GLY A 340 15.39 1.33 2.72
N PRO A 341 15.84 1.56 1.47
CA PRO A 341 15.02 1.42 0.26
C PRO A 341 14.79 -0.01 -0.22
N PHE A 342 15.44 -1.00 0.39
CA PHE A 342 15.40 -2.40 -0.07
C PHE A 342 14.55 -3.25 0.87
N VAL A 343 13.52 -3.89 0.32
CA VAL A 343 12.59 -4.73 1.09
C VAL A 343 12.49 -6.13 0.46
N LEU A 344 13.19 -7.10 1.04
CA LEU A 344 13.31 -8.46 0.51
C LEU A 344 12.89 -9.50 1.57
N SER A 345 13.04 -10.78 1.27
CA SER A 345 12.56 -11.87 2.14
C SER A 345 13.67 -12.51 3.01
N SER A 346 14.90 -12.01 2.96
CA SER A 346 16.02 -12.49 3.78
C SER A 346 17.12 -11.43 3.89
N ALA A 347 17.97 -11.54 4.91
CA ALA A 347 19.12 -10.65 5.08
C ALA A 347 20.09 -10.74 3.89
N ASP A 348 20.39 -11.97 3.41
CA ASP A 348 21.27 -12.18 2.26
C ASP A 348 20.77 -11.47 1.00
N GLN A 349 19.46 -11.50 0.73
CA GLN A 349 18.88 -10.77 -0.40
C GLN A 349 19.00 -9.26 -0.27
N VAL A 350 18.89 -8.72 0.96
CA VAL A 350 19.10 -7.29 1.22
C VAL A 350 20.57 -6.92 1.04
N TYR A 351 21.50 -7.73 1.55
CA TYR A 351 22.94 -7.53 1.31
C TYR A 351 23.27 -7.59 -0.18
N GLN A 352 22.68 -8.53 -0.92
CA GLN A 352 22.84 -8.59 -2.36
C GLN A 352 22.28 -7.33 -3.05
N ALA A 353 21.14 -6.81 -2.61
CA ALA A 353 20.57 -5.57 -3.16
C ALA A 353 21.48 -4.35 -2.98
N LEU A 354 22.12 -4.23 -1.81
CA LEU A 354 23.13 -3.20 -1.56
C LEU A 354 24.31 -3.33 -2.52
N ASN A 355 24.85 -4.55 -2.68
CA ASN A 355 25.96 -4.81 -3.59
C ASN A 355 25.59 -4.56 -5.05
N ASP A 356 24.42 -5.01 -5.48
CA ASP A 356 23.90 -4.82 -6.84
C ASP A 356 23.75 -3.35 -7.19
N TYR A 357 23.23 -2.54 -6.25
CA TYR A 357 23.14 -1.09 -6.43
C TYR A 357 24.53 -0.44 -6.54
N GLN A 358 25.45 -0.78 -5.64
CA GLN A 358 26.81 -0.23 -5.64
C GLN A 358 27.63 -0.61 -6.88
N THR A 359 27.39 -1.81 -7.42
CA THR A 359 28.11 -2.35 -8.58
C THR A 359 27.37 -2.14 -9.91
N HIS A 360 26.19 -1.51 -9.88
CA HIS A 360 25.31 -1.31 -11.04
C HIS A 360 25.02 -2.62 -11.77
N SER A 361 24.52 -3.62 -11.05
CA SER A 361 24.26 -4.97 -11.59
C SER A 361 22.88 -5.51 -11.19
N ASN A 362 22.45 -6.59 -11.85
CA ASN A 362 21.25 -7.37 -11.53
C ASN A 362 19.98 -6.53 -11.35
N GLY A 363 19.72 -5.61 -12.28
CA GLY A 363 18.58 -4.69 -12.24
C GLY A 363 18.96 -3.24 -12.00
N PHE A 364 20.18 -2.94 -11.57
CA PHE A 364 20.69 -1.56 -11.40
C PHE A 364 21.70 -1.15 -12.48
N GLU A 365 21.80 -1.85 -13.60
CA GLU A 365 22.76 -1.55 -14.69
C GLU A 365 22.61 -0.12 -15.22
N ARG A 366 21.36 0.36 -15.29
CA ARG A 366 21.03 1.70 -15.78
C ARG A 366 21.31 2.80 -14.77
N ALA A 367 21.59 2.48 -13.51
CA ALA A 367 21.96 3.49 -12.53
C ALA A 367 23.37 4.03 -12.77
N LYS A 368 24.19 3.32 -13.56
CA LYS A 368 25.54 3.75 -13.89
C LYS A 368 25.46 5.02 -14.73
N ASP A 369 26.05 6.10 -14.22
CA ASP A 369 26.12 7.41 -14.87
C ASP A 369 24.75 8.05 -15.15
N TRP A 370 23.67 7.53 -14.54
CA TRP A 370 22.34 8.13 -14.65
C TRP A 370 22.15 9.20 -13.57
N GLU A 371 21.53 10.30 -13.98
CA GLU A 371 21.13 11.39 -13.11
C GLU A 371 19.82 11.97 -13.68
N SER A 372 18.79 12.11 -12.84
CA SER A 372 17.53 12.70 -13.29
C SER A 372 17.68 14.17 -13.63
N ASP A 373 16.96 14.65 -14.64
CA ASP A 373 16.90 16.09 -14.94
C ASP A 373 16.13 16.84 -13.86
N ILE A 374 15.14 16.20 -13.23
CA ILE A 374 14.34 16.82 -12.18
C ILE A 374 15.09 16.93 -10.84
N GLY A 375 15.97 15.99 -10.52
CA GLY A 375 16.78 16.00 -9.29
C GLY A 375 17.76 17.17 -9.24
N LYS A 376 18.22 17.64 -10.41
CA LYS A 376 19.10 18.81 -10.57
C LYS A 376 18.43 20.15 -10.20
N ARG A 377 17.11 20.17 -9.97
CA ARG A 377 16.36 21.37 -9.58
C ARG A 377 16.56 21.76 -8.11
N MET A 378 17.19 20.89 -7.31
CA MET A 378 17.53 21.13 -5.90
C MET A 378 18.52 22.27 -5.70
#